data_AF-A0A7S0LM50-F1
#
_entry.id   AF-A0A7S0LM50-F1
#
_cell.length_a   1.000
_cell.length_b   1.000
_cell.length_c   1.000
_cell.angle_alpha   90.00
_cell.angle_beta   90.00
_cell.angle_gamma   90.00
#
_symmetry.space_group_name_H-M   'P 1'
#
loop_
_entity.id
_entity.type
_entity.pdbx_description
1 polymer ?
#
loop_
_entity_poly.entity_id
_entity_poly.type
_entity_poly.pdbx_seq_one_letter_code
_entity_poly.pdbx_strand_id
1 'polypeptide(L)'
;DVGQKEDMSWTFGSARARFRDGRCLMHFSWPSVAAESIKKNPGCAFENRSSVCYPYQHTRMGVTPLPGWNEYYDRETGELGECTFAACPHRGTGGFSSKVNAAAFMANGGMTAAVNANRPKVNREAMFELLAYLSANVDVTVPGPYNAFRSGHLVGNKQAFIDSGWDSNDFDSFDVSTMRTYAQPNIALDLRVPNALELFGLYEAAYNLFLIGNLTAREMTAQLSAQIVSFISDIDEAKGIEFYFENIYRKSLGFSPR
;
A
#
# COMPACT_ATOMS: atom_id res chain seq x y z
N ASP A 1 -9.59 12.01 28.34
CA ASP A 1 -10.22 10.68 28.31
C ASP A 1 -10.83 10.38 26.98
N VAL A 2 -10.10 9.66 26.11
CA VAL A 2 -10.61 9.13 24.85
C VAL A 2 -10.16 7.68 24.74
N GLY A 3 -11.09 6.73 24.94
CA GLY A 3 -11.17 5.43 24.26
C GLY A 3 -10.04 4.39 24.35
N GLN A 4 -8.96 4.61 25.09
CA GLN A 4 -7.68 3.91 24.88
C GLN A 4 -7.56 2.39 25.19
N LYS A 5 -8.64 1.65 25.45
CA LYS A 5 -8.54 0.19 25.70
C LYS A 5 -9.31 -0.72 24.75
N GLU A 6 -10.29 -0.23 24.00
CA GLU A 6 -11.05 -1.07 23.05
C GLU A 6 -10.45 -1.11 21.62
N ASP A 7 -9.44 -0.28 21.35
CA ASP A 7 -8.95 -0.01 19.98
C ASP A 7 -7.76 -0.88 19.51
N MET A 8 -7.19 -1.74 20.35
CA MET A 8 -5.96 -2.48 20.02
C MET A 8 -6.17 -3.83 19.30
N SER A 9 -7.41 -4.23 19.03
CA SER A 9 -7.72 -5.53 18.38
C SER A 9 -8.21 -5.40 16.94
N TRP A 10 -8.04 -4.23 16.33
CA TRP A 10 -8.60 -3.97 15.02
C TRP A 10 -7.81 -4.69 13.92
N THR A 11 -8.49 -5.56 13.19
CA THR A 11 -7.99 -6.08 11.91
C THR A 11 -8.14 -5.02 10.82
N PHE A 12 -7.41 -5.19 9.71
CA PHE A 12 -7.55 -4.36 8.49
C PHE A 12 -9.03 -4.15 8.10
N GLY A 13 -9.82 -5.22 8.06
CA GLY A 13 -11.24 -5.15 7.70
C GLY A 13 -12.06 -4.32 8.69
N SER A 14 -11.75 -4.43 9.99
CA SER A 14 -12.46 -3.69 11.03
C SER A 14 -12.07 -2.20 11.10
N ALA A 15 -10.82 -1.84 10.78
CA ALA A 15 -10.37 -0.46 10.64
C ALA A 15 -11.01 0.20 9.40
N ARG A 16 -11.01 -0.52 8.27
CA ARG A 16 -11.68 -0.11 7.03
C ARG A 16 -13.17 0.15 7.24
N ALA A 17 -13.86 -0.75 7.93
CA ALA A 17 -15.29 -0.58 8.26
C ALA A 17 -15.56 0.66 9.15
N ARG A 18 -14.67 0.98 10.10
CA ARG A 18 -14.82 2.17 10.96
C ARG A 18 -14.56 3.47 10.22
N PHE A 19 -13.54 3.52 9.37
CA PHE A 19 -13.30 4.66 8.48
C PHE A 19 -14.53 4.94 7.61
N ARG A 20 -15.08 3.88 7.03
CA ARG A 20 -16.29 3.91 6.22
C ARG A 20 -17.54 4.38 6.96
N ASP A 21 -17.63 4.07 8.25
CA ASP A 21 -18.70 4.54 9.12
C ASP A 21 -18.48 5.96 9.67
N GLY A 22 -17.39 6.63 9.27
CA GLY A 22 -17.05 7.98 9.71
C GLY A 22 -16.49 8.07 11.12
N ARG A 23 -16.00 6.96 11.67
CA ARG A 23 -15.40 6.90 13.01
C ARG A 23 -13.90 7.19 12.99
N CYS A 24 -13.28 7.23 11.81
CA CYS A 24 -11.87 7.58 11.64
C CYS A 24 -11.75 8.72 10.62
N LEU A 25 -10.95 9.75 10.94
CA LEU A 25 -10.70 10.86 10.02
C LEU A 25 -9.79 10.45 8.84
N MET A 26 -8.83 9.57 9.10
CA MET A 26 -7.85 9.08 8.13
C MET A 26 -7.68 7.57 8.24
N HIS A 27 -7.33 6.93 7.13
CA HIS A 27 -7.07 5.50 7.07
C HIS A 27 -5.95 5.22 6.06
N PHE A 28 -4.85 4.62 6.52
CA PHE A 28 -3.76 4.15 5.66
C PHE A 28 -4.17 2.81 5.04
N SER A 29 -4.35 2.79 3.72
CA SER A 29 -4.86 1.59 3.04
C SER A 29 -4.47 1.54 1.57
N TRP A 30 -4.73 0.40 0.94
CA TRP A 30 -4.66 0.25 -0.51
C TRP A 30 -5.72 1.06 -1.24
N PRO A 31 -5.46 1.43 -2.51
CA PRO A 31 -6.39 2.20 -3.35
C PRO A 31 -7.81 1.63 -3.45
N SER A 32 -8.00 0.32 -3.20
CA SER A 32 -9.31 -0.37 -3.18
C SER A 32 -10.37 0.24 -2.27
N VAL A 33 -9.97 1.05 -1.28
CA VAL A 33 -10.92 1.74 -0.40
C VAL A 33 -11.62 2.88 -1.14
N ALA A 34 -11.01 3.46 -2.17
CA ALA A 34 -11.64 4.53 -2.93
C ALA A 34 -12.91 4.05 -3.64
N ALA A 35 -12.93 2.81 -4.16
CA ALA A 35 -14.12 2.21 -4.75
C ALA A 35 -15.27 1.99 -3.74
N GLU A 36 -15.03 2.16 -2.44
CA GLU A 36 -16.10 2.15 -1.43
C GLU A 36 -16.83 3.49 -1.31
N SER A 37 -16.38 4.56 -1.98
CA SER A 37 -17.13 5.82 -2.05
C SER A 37 -18.39 5.74 -2.92
N ILE A 38 -18.63 4.61 -3.60
CA ILE A 38 -19.76 4.42 -4.50
C ILE A 38 -21.10 4.38 -3.73
N LYS A 39 -22.07 5.18 -4.19
CA LYS A 39 -23.46 5.06 -3.74
C LYS A 39 -24.20 4.06 -4.62
N LYS A 40 -24.11 2.77 -4.30
CA LYS A 40 -24.73 1.71 -5.13
C LYS A 40 -26.28 1.69 -5.06
N ASN A 41 -26.92 2.48 -4.20
CA ASN A 41 -28.38 2.46 -4.07
C ASN A 41 -28.98 3.84 -3.72
N PRO A 42 -30.00 4.35 -4.44
CA PRO A 42 -30.71 5.57 -4.06
C PRO A 42 -31.43 5.49 -2.69
N GLY A 43 -31.61 4.28 -2.13
CA GLY A 43 -32.10 4.05 -0.76
C GLY A 43 -31.02 4.01 0.34
N CYS A 44 -29.77 4.36 0.03
CA CYS A 44 -28.67 4.40 0.99
C CYS A 44 -28.81 5.54 2.01
N ALA A 45 -29.60 5.30 3.05
CA ALA A 45 -29.63 6.09 4.27
C ALA A 45 -28.75 5.44 5.34
N PHE A 46 -28.28 6.23 6.31
CA PHE A 46 -27.50 5.74 7.46
C PHE A 46 -28.19 4.62 8.25
N GLU A 47 -29.53 4.61 8.19
CA GLU A 47 -30.44 3.67 8.85
C GLU A 47 -30.55 2.32 8.13
N ASN A 48 -30.08 2.21 6.88
CA ASN A 48 -30.24 1.01 6.05
C ASN A 48 -28.91 0.57 5.41
N ARG A 49 -27.91 0.31 6.27
CA ARG A 49 -26.57 -0.10 5.84
C ARG A 49 -26.56 -1.56 5.41
N SER A 50 -26.21 -1.81 4.15
CA SER A 50 -25.86 -3.14 3.64
C SER A 50 -24.35 -3.22 3.36
N SER A 51 -23.84 -4.41 3.03
CA SER A 51 -22.45 -4.64 2.58
C SER A 51 -22.07 -3.92 1.28
N VAL A 52 -22.96 -3.09 0.72
CA VAL A 52 -22.83 -2.40 -0.57
C VAL A 52 -23.25 -0.92 -0.48
N CYS A 53 -23.34 -0.37 0.73
CA CYS A 53 -23.90 0.95 0.98
C CYS A 53 -23.10 1.74 2.03
N TYR A 54 -22.31 2.72 1.59
CA TYR A 54 -21.36 3.46 2.44
C TYR A 54 -21.57 4.98 2.37
N PRO A 55 -22.72 5.47 2.84
CA PRO A 55 -23.17 6.84 2.61
C PRO A 55 -22.26 7.91 3.24
N TYR A 56 -21.42 7.56 4.21
CA TYR A 56 -20.51 8.53 4.81
C TYR A 56 -19.30 8.83 3.93
N GLN A 57 -18.77 7.87 3.19
CA GLN A 57 -17.59 8.09 2.34
C GLN A 57 -17.92 8.83 1.05
N HIS A 58 -19.10 8.59 0.48
CA HIS A 58 -19.55 9.23 -0.75
C HIS A 58 -19.54 10.76 -0.62
N THR A 59 -18.96 11.44 -1.60
CA THR A 59 -18.71 12.89 -1.67
C THR A 59 -17.81 13.45 -0.57
N ARG A 60 -17.13 12.61 0.20
CA ARG A 60 -16.30 13.00 1.36
C ARG A 60 -14.93 12.34 1.35
N MET A 61 -14.59 11.67 0.26
CA MET A 61 -13.39 10.85 0.20
C MET A 61 -12.26 11.66 -0.47
N GLY A 62 -11.17 11.83 0.27
CA GLY A 62 -9.92 12.37 -0.24
C GLY A 62 -8.85 11.29 -0.25
N VAL A 63 -8.18 11.11 -1.39
CA VAL A 63 -6.98 10.27 -1.49
C VAL A 63 -5.76 11.17 -1.57
N THR A 64 -4.72 10.81 -0.85
CA THR A 64 -3.39 11.41 -0.94
C THR A 64 -2.33 10.30 -0.88
N PRO A 65 -1.15 10.48 -1.51
CA PRO A 65 0.02 9.69 -1.18
C PRO A 65 0.33 9.74 0.33
N LEU A 66 1.07 8.76 0.83
CA LEU A 66 1.49 8.75 2.23
C LEU A 66 2.21 10.07 2.60
N PRO A 67 1.97 10.59 3.82
CA PRO A 67 2.75 11.70 4.34
C PRO A 67 4.24 11.33 4.32
N GLY A 68 5.06 12.25 3.81
CA GLY A 68 6.51 12.08 3.83
C GLY A 68 7.14 12.57 5.13
N TRP A 69 8.47 12.64 5.13
CA TRP A 69 9.28 13.12 6.26
C TRP A 69 10.14 14.32 5.88
N ASN A 70 10.53 15.18 6.82
CA ASN A 70 11.38 16.36 6.54
C ASN A 70 12.87 16.05 6.39
N GLU A 71 13.25 14.80 6.63
CA GLU A 71 14.62 14.31 6.49
C GLU A 71 14.69 13.22 5.42
N TYR A 72 15.86 13.06 4.82
CA TYR A 72 16.18 11.94 3.94
C TYR A 72 17.27 11.08 4.58
N TYR A 73 17.29 9.80 4.24
CA TYR A 73 18.36 8.90 4.66
C TYR A 73 19.51 9.01 3.66
N ASP A 74 20.63 9.56 4.11
CA ASP A 74 21.87 9.60 3.35
C ASP A 74 22.57 8.24 3.45
N ARG A 75 22.70 7.56 2.31
CA ARG A 75 23.28 6.22 2.25
C ARG A 75 24.80 6.21 2.33
N GLU A 76 25.45 7.33 2.06
CA GLU A 76 26.91 7.44 2.14
C GLU A 76 27.37 7.60 3.59
N THR A 77 26.66 8.45 4.34
CA THR A 77 26.98 8.73 5.75
C THR A 77 26.24 7.81 6.72
N GLY A 78 25.10 7.26 6.30
CA GLY A 78 24.22 6.48 7.17
C GLY A 78 23.40 7.32 8.14
N GLU A 79 23.32 8.64 7.93
CA GLU A 79 22.63 9.59 8.80
C GLU A 79 21.37 10.17 8.15
N LEU A 80 20.51 10.79 8.97
CA LEU A 80 19.38 11.56 8.48
C LEU A 80 19.82 12.99 8.19
N GLY A 81 19.60 13.45 6.94
CA GLY A 81 19.89 14.81 6.51
C GLY A 81 18.64 15.62 6.23
N GLU A 82 18.72 16.94 6.29
CA GLU A 82 17.59 17.83 5.96
C GLU A 82 17.18 17.71 4.48
N CYS A 83 15.88 17.64 4.22
CA CYS A 83 15.33 17.56 2.88
C CYS A 83 15.34 18.90 2.13
N THR A 84 16.44 19.18 1.42
CA THR A 84 16.60 20.34 0.55
C THR A 84 16.16 20.07 -0.91
N PHE A 85 16.17 21.08 -1.79
CA PHE A 85 15.80 20.86 -3.21
C PHE A 85 16.80 19.95 -3.91
N ALA A 86 18.08 20.11 -3.56
CA ALA A 86 19.17 19.31 -4.10
C ALA A 86 19.11 17.86 -3.58
N ALA A 87 18.84 17.67 -2.28
CA ALA A 87 18.78 16.34 -1.68
C ALA A 87 17.48 15.58 -2.01
N CYS A 88 16.35 16.30 -2.08
CA CYS A 88 15.03 15.75 -2.36
C CYS A 88 14.40 16.40 -3.60
N PRO A 89 14.86 16.07 -4.81
CA PRO A 89 14.37 16.70 -6.04
C PRO A 89 12.88 16.45 -6.30
N HIS A 90 12.30 15.45 -5.64
CA HIS A 90 10.89 15.07 -5.81
C HIS A 90 9.98 15.44 -4.64
N ARG A 91 10.42 16.35 -3.76
CA ARG A 91 9.56 16.94 -2.72
C ARG A 91 8.37 17.69 -3.34
N GLY A 92 7.35 17.97 -2.53
CA GLY A 92 6.22 18.78 -2.99
C GLY A 92 6.63 20.20 -3.39
N THR A 93 5.79 20.91 -4.14
CA THR A 93 6.14 22.24 -4.69
C THR A 93 5.57 23.40 -3.89
N GLY A 94 4.79 23.16 -2.82
CA GLY A 94 4.12 24.23 -2.07
C GLY A 94 3.87 23.93 -0.59
N GLY A 95 3.84 24.99 0.23
CA GLY A 95 3.57 24.91 1.67
C GLY A 95 4.49 23.93 2.41
N PHE A 96 3.93 23.19 3.37
CA PHE A 96 4.65 22.16 4.13
C PHE A 96 5.26 21.08 3.22
N SER A 97 4.60 20.73 2.11
CA SER A 97 5.08 19.70 1.19
C SER A 97 6.43 20.04 0.52
N SER A 98 6.80 21.33 0.47
CA SER A 98 8.10 21.78 -0.05
C SER A 98 9.32 21.41 0.79
N LYS A 99 9.09 20.96 2.03
CA LYS A 99 10.14 20.56 2.97
C LYS A 99 10.16 19.07 3.22
N VAL A 100 9.35 18.30 2.49
CA VAL A 100 9.04 16.92 2.81
C VAL A 100 9.52 15.99 1.70
N ASN A 101 10.35 15.04 2.06
CA ASN A 101 10.67 13.86 1.29
C ASN A 101 9.43 12.96 1.25
N ALA A 102 8.61 13.15 0.21
CA ALA A 102 7.45 12.32 -0.05
C ALA A 102 7.83 11.20 -1.02
N ALA A 103 8.18 10.03 -0.47
CA ALA A 103 8.23 8.80 -1.24
C ALA A 103 6.85 8.15 -1.19
N ALA A 104 6.23 7.95 -2.34
CA ALA A 104 5.03 7.12 -2.40
C ALA A 104 5.42 5.69 -1.99
N PHE A 105 4.88 5.17 -0.89
CA PHE A 105 5.13 3.79 -0.48
C PHE A 105 4.02 2.88 -1.00
N MET A 106 4.39 1.87 -1.77
CA MET A 106 3.50 0.85 -2.29
C MET A 106 3.64 -0.43 -1.47
N ALA A 107 3.02 -0.44 -0.29
CA ALA A 107 2.95 -1.62 0.58
C ALA A 107 2.42 -2.84 -0.19
N ASN A 108 3.20 -3.92 -0.21
CA ASN A 108 2.99 -5.15 -0.97
C ASN A 108 2.87 -5.03 -2.51
N GLY A 109 2.84 -3.84 -3.12
CA GLY A 109 2.68 -3.68 -4.59
C GLY A 109 1.43 -4.34 -5.20
N GLY A 110 0.50 -4.84 -4.38
CA GLY A 110 -0.66 -5.64 -4.78
C GLY A 110 -0.45 -7.16 -4.72
N MET A 111 -1.48 -7.90 -5.14
CA MET A 111 -1.43 -9.36 -5.29
C MET A 111 -1.23 -9.70 -6.76
N THR A 112 -0.42 -10.73 -7.03
CA THR A 112 -0.23 -11.27 -8.38
C THR A 112 -0.64 -12.73 -8.43
N ALA A 113 -1.10 -13.18 -9.59
CA ALA A 113 -1.36 -14.59 -9.86
C ALA A 113 -0.12 -15.22 -10.52
N ALA A 114 0.21 -16.45 -10.11
CA ALA A 114 1.34 -17.20 -10.65
C ALA A 114 0.89 -18.55 -11.22
N VAL A 115 1.48 -18.94 -12.35
CA VAL A 115 1.26 -20.26 -12.95
C VAL A 115 2.36 -21.22 -12.44
N ASN A 116 1.95 -22.32 -11.82
CA ASN A 116 2.90 -23.31 -11.31
C ASN A 116 3.63 -24.02 -12.47
N ALA A 117 4.94 -23.78 -12.56
CA ALA A 117 5.80 -24.30 -13.63
C ALA A 117 5.87 -25.84 -13.67
N ASN A 118 5.59 -26.52 -12.56
CA ASN A 118 5.67 -27.99 -12.44
C ASN A 118 4.41 -28.72 -12.92
N ARG A 119 3.41 -27.99 -13.44
CA ARG A 119 2.18 -28.59 -13.97
C ARG A 119 2.33 -28.95 -15.46
N PRO A 120 1.59 -29.96 -15.96
CA PRO A 120 1.55 -30.28 -17.38
C PRO A 120 1.30 -29.05 -18.25
N LYS A 121 1.90 -29.00 -19.45
CA LYS A 121 1.82 -27.85 -20.37
C LYS A 121 0.37 -27.37 -20.58
N VAL A 122 -0.55 -28.30 -20.84
CA VAL A 122 -1.98 -28.01 -21.02
C VAL A 122 -2.60 -27.27 -19.83
N ASN A 123 -2.23 -27.61 -18.59
CA ASN A 123 -2.75 -26.94 -17.40
C ASN A 123 -2.15 -25.55 -17.21
N ARG A 124 -0.88 -25.37 -17.59
CA ARG A 124 -0.20 -24.07 -17.52
C ARG A 124 -0.79 -23.09 -18.54
N GLU A 125 -1.04 -23.57 -19.75
CA GLU A 125 -1.67 -22.80 -20.83
C GLU A 125 -3.10 -22.42 -20.46
N ALA A 126 -3.91 -23.37 -20.01
CA ALA A 126 -5.28 -23.10 -19.56
C ALA A 126 -5.33 -22.09 -18.40
N MET A 127 -4.43 -22.19 -17.42
CA MET A 127 -4.36 -21.22 -16.32
C MET A 127 -3.93 -19.83 -16.82
N PHE A 128 -2.94 -19.77 -17.71
CA PHE A 128 -2.51 -18.50 -18.31
C PHE A 128 -3.66 -17.83 -19.08
N GLU A 129 -4.38 -18.57 -19.91
CA GLU A 129 -5.53 -18.08 -20.67
C GLU A 129 -6.63 -17.56 -19.74
N LEU A 130 -6.94 -18.28 -18.66
CA LEU A 130 -7.90 -17.84 -17.66
C LEU A 130 -7.48 -16.52 -17.01
N LEU A 131 -6.22 -16.41 -16.57
CA LEU A 131 -5.71 -15.19 -15.93
C LEU A 131 -5.67 -14.00 -16.91
N ALA A 132 -5.32 -14.25 -18.17
CA ALA A 132 -5.34 -13.24 -19.22
C ALA A 132 -6.76 -12.75 -19.49
N TYR A 133 -7.74 -13.67 -19.58
CA TYR A 133 -9.15 -13.33 -19.74
C TYR A 133 -9.66 -12.49 -18.56
N LEU A 134 -9.40 -12.90 -17.32
CA LEU A 134 -9.81 -12.14 -16.13
C LEU A 134 -9.18 -10.74 -16.11
N SER A 135 -7.88 -10.64 -16.41
CA SER A 135 -7.16 -9.36 -16.42
C SER A 135 -7.64 -8.40 -17.52
N ALA A 136 -8.19 -8.91 -18.62
CA ALA A 136 -8.71 -8.10 -19.72
C ALA A 136 -10.16 -7.63 -19.49
N ASN A 137 -10.94 -8.34 -18.68
CA ASN A 137 -12.39 -8.13 -18.54
C ASN A 137 -12.81 -7.67 -17.13
N VAL A 138 -11.86 -7.34 -16.27
CA VAL A 138 -12.15 -6.91 -14.91
C VAL A 138 -12.73 -5.49 -14.90
N ASP A 139 -13.89 -5.35 -14.27
CA ASP A 139 -14.47 -4.04 -13.96
C ASP A 139 -13.85 -3.49 -12.67
N VAL A 140 -13.02 -2.46 -12.80
CA VAL A 140 -12.37 -1.78 -11.68
C VAL A 140 -13.14 -0.56 -11.19
N THR A 141 -14.30 -0.27 -11.79
CA THR A 141 -15.14 0.88 -11.44
C THR A 141 -16.06 0.58 -10.26
N VAL A 142 -16.26 -0.70 -9.93
CA VAL A 142 -17.13 -1.19 -8.84
C VAL A 142 -16.33 -1.74 -7.66
N PRO A 143 -16.92 -1.86 -6.46
CA PRO A 143 -16.21 -2.42 -5.30
C PRO A 143 -15.85 -3.89 -5.57
N GLY A 144 -14.58 -4.23 -5.36
CA GLY A 144 -14.07 -5.57 -5.60
C GLY A 144 -12.63 -5.72 -5.14
N PRO A 145 -12.03 -6.91 -5.31
CA PRO A 145 -10.65 -7.16 -4.90
C PRO A 145 -9.62 -6.52 -5.88
N TYR A 146 -10.07 -5.99 -7.01
CA TYR A 146 -9.21 -5.46 -8.07
C TYR A 146 -9.21 -3.93 -8.07
N ASN A 147 -8.02 -3.35 -8.07
CA ASN A 147 -7.82 -1.91 -8.25
C ASN A 147 -7.58 -1.60 -9.73
N ALA A 148 -7.63 -0.32 -10.10
CA ALA A 148 -7.08 0.09 -11.39
C ALA A 148 -5.57 -0.22 -11.45
N PHE A 149 -5.18 -1.17 -12.29
CA PHE A 149 -3.79 -1.60 -12.49
C PHE A 149 -3.27 -1.35 -13.91
N ARG A 150 -4.08 -0.75 -14.80
CA ARG A 150 -3.69 -0.30 -16.14
C ARG A 150 -3.94 1.19 -16.24
N SER A 151 -3.09 1.93 -16.95
CA SER A 151 -3.30 3.37 -17.19
C SER A 151 -4.66 3.65 -17.84
N GLY A 152 -5.07 2.82 -18.81
CA GLY A 152 -6.37 2.94 -19.48
C GLY A 152 -7.58 2.67 -18.59
N HIS A 153 -7.40 2.12 -17.38
CA HIS A 153 -8.48 2.04 -16.41
C HIS A 153 -8.82 3.41 -15.80
N LEU A 154 -7.85 4.33 -15.75
CA LEU A 154 -8.00 5.65 -15.13
C LEU A 154 -8.09 6.76 -16.18
N VAL A 155 -7.09 6.84 -17.06
CA VAL A 155 -6.91 7.94 -18.02
C VAL A 155 -8.08 7.98 -18.99
N GLY A 156 -8.86 9.05 -18.94
CA GLY A 156 -10.01 9.27 -19.83
C GLY A 156 -11.24 8.43 -19.49
N ASN A 157 -11.25 7.69 -18.38
CA ASN A 157 -12.33 6.75 -18.04
C ASN A 157 -13.28 7.25 -16.94
N LYS A 158 -13.19 8.53 -16.54
CA LYS A 158 -13.99 9.14 -15.46
C LYS A 158 -15.49 8.86 -15.57
N GLN A 159 -16.05 8.94 -16.77
CA GLN A 159 -17.50 8.73 -16.96
C GLN A 159 -17.94 7.33 -16.54
N ALA A 160 -17.15 6.28 -16.81
CA ALA A 160 -17.49 4.91 -16.40
C ALA A 160 -17.54 4.75 -14.87
N PHE A 161 -16.71 5.50 -14.14
CA PHE A 161 -16.75 5.54 -12.68
C PHE A 161 -18.00 6.27 -12.18
N ILE A 162 -18.33 7.42 -12.78
CA ILE A 162 -19.54 8.18 -12.44
C ILE A 162 -20.81 7.33 -12.71
N ASP A 163 -20.87 6.66 -13.86
CA ASP A 163 -21.98 5.78 -14.23
C ASP A 163 -22.12 4.61 -13.25
N SER A 164 -21.02 4.18 -12.64
CA SER A 164 -20.97 3.16 -11.59
C SER A 164 -21.29 3.68 -10.19
N GLY A 165 -21.58 4.97 -10.04
CA GLY A 165 -22.05 5.60 -8.81
C GLY A 165 -20.98 6.33 -7.99
N TRP A 166 -19.82 6.62 -8.58
CA TRP A 166 -18.84 7.52 -7.97
C TRP A 166 -19.31 8.96 -8.01
N ASP A 167 -18.95 9.72 -6.98
CA ASP A 167 -18.96 11.17 -7.07
C ASP A 167 -17.80 11.66 -7.95
N SER A 168 -18.03 12.74 -8.71
CA SER A 168 -17.02 13.30 -9.60
C SER A 168 -15.77 13.78 -8.85
N ASN A 169 -15.93 14.41 -7.67
CA ASN A 169 -14.80 14.94 -6.91
C ASN A 169 -14.04 13.83 -6.19
N ASP A 170 -14.75 12.81 -5.68
CA ASP A 170 -14.12 11.62 -5.12
C ASP A 170 -13.24 10.91 -6.17
N PHE A 171 -13.74 10.78 -7.42
CA PHE A 171 -12.95 10.22 -8.52
C PHE A 171 -11.74 11.10 -8.87
N ASP A 172 -11.91 12.42 -8.99
CA ASP A 172 -10.80 13.32 -9.33
C ASP A 172 -9.70 13.27 -8.26
N SER A 173 -10.08 13.17 -6.98
CA SER A 173 -9.11 12.98 -5.88
C SER A 173 -8.38 11.64 -5.99
N PHE A 174 -9.09 10.56 -6.29
CA PHE A 174 -8.52 9.23 -6.48
C PHE A 174 -7.58 9.16 -7.68
N ASP A 175 -8.00 9.63 -8.85
CA ASP A 175 -7.24 9.57 -10.09
C ASP A 175 -5.93 10.36 -9.99
N VAL A 176 -6.03 11.64 -9.59
CA VAL A 176 -4.85 12.51 -9.45
C VAL A 176 -3.84 11.93 -8.48
N SER A 177 -4.28 11.48 -7.31
CA SER A 177 -3.37 10.91 -6.30
C SER A 177 -2.78 9.58 -6.73
N THR A 178 -3.56 8.73 -7.39
CA THR A 178 -3.10 7.43 -7.89
C THR A 178 -2.08 7.61 -9.01
N MET A 179 -2.37 8.46 -10.00
CA MET A 179 -1.44 8.76 -11.10
C MET A 179 -0.18 9.47 -10.61
N ARG A 180 -0.31 10.41 -9.66
CA ARG A 180 0.86 11.04 -9.03
C ARG A 180 1.74 10.04 -8.30
N THR A 181 1.13 9.05 -7.63
CA THR A 181 1.85 7.97 -6.96
C THR A 181 2.59 7.10 -7.98
N TYR A 182 1.94 6.67 -9.05
CA TYR A 182 2.57 5.84 -10.10
C TYR A 182 3.65 6.56 -10.90
N ALA A 183 3.52 7.87 -11.11
CA ALA A 183 4.49 8.69 -11.84
C ALA A 183 5.69 9.13 -10.98
N GLN A 184 5.71 8.77 -9.70
CA GLN A 184 6.71 9.27 -8.75
C GLN A 184 8.05 8.49 -8.93
N PRO A 185 9.18 9.15 -9.24
CA PRO A 185 10.46 8.44 -9.50
C PRO A 185 11.16 7.84 -8.27
N ASN A 186 10.88 8.39 -7.09
CA ASN A 186 11.26 7.95 -5.75
C ASN A 186 10.20 7.04 -5.10
N ILE A 187 9.47 6.26 -5.90
CA ILE A 187 8.47 5.34 -5.38
C ILE A 187 9.17 4.20 -4.61
N ALA A 188 8.75 3.98 -3.37
CA ALA A 188 9.26 2.91 -2.54
C ALA A 188 8.32 1.70 -2.68
N LEU A 189 8.78 0.69 -3.41
CA LEU A 189 8.15 -0.62 -3.43
C LEU A 189 8.55 -1.38 -2.15
N ASP A 190 7.59 -2.10 -1.58
CA ASP A 190 7.80 -2.91 -0.39
C ASP A 190 8.96 -3.92 -0.57
N LEU A 191 9.69 -4.16 0.52
CA LEU A 191 10.89 -4.98 0.53
C LEU A 191 10.51 -6.45 0.32
N ARG A 192 10.86 -6.98 -0.84
CA ARG A 192 10.81 -8.43 -1.10
C ARG A 192 12.12 -9.04 -0.60
N VAL A 193 12.14 -9.48 0.66
CA VAL A 193 13.20 -10.34 1.22
C VAL A 193 12.70 -11.78 1.33
N PRO A 194 13.60 -12.79 1.38
CA PRO A 194 13.20 -14.13 1.80
C PRO A 194 12.49 -14.05 3.13
N ASN A 195 11.51 -14.91 3.30
CA ASN A 195 10.76 -15.00 4.56
C ASN A 195 10.17 -13.64 4.99
N ALA A 196 9.78 -12.78 4.05
CA ALA A 196 9.17 -11.47 4.37
C ALA A 196 7.99 -11.57 5.35
N LEU A 197 7.24 -12.68 5.35
CA LEU A 197 6.18 -12.94 6.33
C LEU A 197 6.73 -13.09 7.76
N GLU A 198 7.88 -13.75 7.93
CA GLU A 198 8.54 -13.86 9.24
C GLU A 198 9.05 -12.49 9.69
N LEU A 199 9.65 -11.72 8.77
CA LEU A 199 10.05 -10.33 9.03
C LEU A 199 8.85 -9.47 9.47
N PHE A 200 7.70 -9.57 8.77
CA PHE A 200 6.47 -8.88 9.17
C PHE A 200 5.99 -9.33 10.56
N GLY A 201 6.17 -10.60 10.92
CA GLY A 201 5.90 -11.08 12.28
C GLY A 201 6.74 -10.35 13.35
N LEU A 202 7.99 -10.00 13.05
CA LEU A 202 8.84 -9.21 13.96
C LEU A 202 8.29 -7.79 14.16
N TYR A 203 7.90 -7.14 13.07
CA TYR A 203 7.24 -5.82 13.12
C TYR A 203 5.95 -5.88 13.95
N GLU A 204 5.06 -6.83 13.67
CA GLU A 204 3.78 -6.98 14.38
C GLU A 204 3.98 -7.21 15.89
N ALA A 205 4.92 -8.07 16.28
CA ALA A 205 5.24 -8.31 17.68
C ALA A 205 5.72 -7.03 18.39
N ALA A 206 6.65 -6.30 17.78
CA ALA A 206 7.19 -5.06 18.33
C ALA A 206 6.12 -3.95 18.43
N TYR A 207 5.30 -3.78 17.39
CA TYR A 207 4.20 -2.80 17.39
C TYR A 207 3.15 -3.12 18.45
N ASN A 208 2.78 -4.38 18.63
CA ASN A 208 1.82 -4.76 19.65
C ASN A 208 2.33 -4.40 21.06
N LEU A 209 3.61 -4.66 21.36
CA LEU A 209 4.21 -4.28 22.65
C LEU A 209 4.29 -2.77 22.84
N PHE A 210 4.57 -2.01 21.79
CA PHE A 210 4.54 -0.55 21.83
C PHE A 210 3.12 -0.01 22.08
N LEU A 211 2.12 -0.52 21.36
CA LEU A 211 0.73 -0.04 21.44
C LEU A 211 0.10 -0.32 22.80
N ILE A 212 0.42 -1.45 23.45
CA ILE A 212 -0.05 -1.74 24.82
C ILE A 212 0.74 -0.99 25.90
N GLY A 213 1.74 -0.19 25.53
CA GLY A 213 2.56 0.61 26.43
C GLY A 213 3.68 -0.16 27.14
N ASN A 214 4.02 -1.38 26.69
CA ASN A 214 5.12 -2.17 27.25
C ASN A 214 6.49 -1.71 26.75
N LEU A 215 6.55 -1.04 25.60
CA LEU A 215 7.77 -0.45 25.05
C LEU A 215 7.57 1.03 24.76
N THR A 216 8.60 1.84 24.99
CA THR A 216 8.71 3.17 24.39
C THR A 216 9.07 3.06 22.91
N ALA A 217 8.87 4.14 22.14
CA ALA A 217 9.26 4.18 20.73
C ALA A 217 10.76 3.89 20.54
N ARG A 218 11.61 4.38 21.46
CA ARG A 218 13.06 4.13 21.42
C ARG A 218 13.40 2.67 21.66
N GLU A 219 12.76 2.04 22.66
CA GLU A 219 12.98 0.63 22.96
C GLU A 219 12.48 -0.28 21.84
N MET A 220 11.28 0.00 21.30
CA MET A 220 10.75 -0.69 20.13
C MET A 220 11.72 -0.62 18.96
N THR A 221 12.21 0.56 18.61
CA THR A 221 13.17 0.74 17.49
C THR A 221 14.48 0.01 17.74
N ALA A 222 15.03 0.05 18.96
CA ALA A 222 16.27 -0.64 19.29
C ALA A 222 16.11 -2.18 19.22
N GLN A 223 15.04 -2.72 19.81
CA GLN A 223 14.76 -4.16 19.78
C GLN A 223 14.49 -4.65 18.36
N LEU A 224 13.63 -3.95 17.62
CA LEU A 224 13.28 -4.30 16.26
C LEU A 224 14.51 -4.23 15.34
N SER A 225 15.34 -3.19 15.45
CA SER A 225 16.60 -3.10 14.69
C SER A 225 17.51 -4.30 14.94
N ALA A 226 17.70 -4.70 16.20
CA ALA A 226 18.52 -5.85 16.56
C ALA A 226 17.94 -7.17 16.00
N GLN A 227 16.62 -7.36 16.09
CA GLN A 227 15.94 -8.54 15.55
C GLN A 227 16.03 -8.60 14.02
N ILE A 228 15.88 -7.48 13.32
CA ILE A 228 16.03 -7.40 11.87
C ILE A 228 17.46 -7.75 11.46
N VAL A 229 18.47 -7.23 12.15
CA VAL A 229 19.88 -7.56 11.88
C VAL A 229 20.13 -9.06 12.06
N SER A 230 19.63 -9.65 13.16
CA SER A 230 19.74 -11.10 13.38
C SER A 230 19.04 -11.90 12.28
N PHE A 231 17.79 -11.54 11.94
CA PHE A 231 17.02 -12.20 10.90
C PHE A 231 17.72 -12.16 9.53
N ILE A 232 18.30 -11.01 9.18
CA ILE A 232 19.08 -10.87 7.94
C ILE A 232 20.37 -11.71 8.00
N SER A 233 21.05 -11.74 9.15
CA SER A 233 22.24 -12.58 9.37
C SER A 233 21.91 -14.06 9.22
N ASP A 234 20.77 -14.52 9.75
CA ASP A 234 20.35 -15.92 9.65
C ASP A 234 20.05 -16.31 8.19
N ILE A 235 19.47 -15.39 7.41
CA ILE A 235 19.28 -15.57 5.95
C ILE A 235 20.64 -15.66 5.24
N ASP A 236 21.59 -14.81 5.63
CA ASP A 236 22.96 -14.81 5.10
C ASP A 236 23.68 -16.13 5.40
N GLU A 237 23.64 -16.61 6.64
CA GLU A 237 24.28 -17.86 7.03
C GLU A 237 23.63 -19.09 6.37
N ALA A 238 22.31 -19.09 6.17
CA ALA A 238 21.60 -20.23 5.60
C ALA A 238 21.84 -20.42 4.09
N LYS A 239 22.05 -19.34 3.31
CA LYS A 239 22.13 -19.39 1.83
C LYS A 239 23.07 -18.38 1.17
N GLY A 240 23.60 -17.41 1.93
CA GLY A 240 24.34 -16.25 1.44
C GLY A 240 23.42 -15.10 1.01
N ILE A 241 23.52 -13.95 1.67
CA ILE A 241 22.86 -12.70 1.29
C ILE A 241 23.32 -12.25 -0.08
N GLU A 242 24.58 -12.56 -0.43
CA GLU A 242 25.14 -12.37 -1.76
C GLU A 242 24.39 -13.21 -2.79
N PHE A 243 24.10 -14.49 -2.50
CA PHE A 243 23.26 -15.30 -3.38
C PHE A 243 21.87 -14.66 -3.55
N TYR A 244 21.25 -14.17 -2.48
CA TYR A 244 19.95 -13.51 -2.58
C TYR A 244 20.00 -12.23 -3.41
N PHE A 245 20.95 -11.35 -3.10
CA PHE A 245 21.11 -10.07 -3.76
C PHE A 245 21.43 -10.27 -5.25
N GLU A 246 22.36 -11.17 -5.55
CA GLU A 246 22.82 -11.45 -6.91
C GLU A 246 21.82 -12.26 -7.72
N ASN A 247 21.19 -13.28 -7.14
CA ASN A 247 20.37 -14.23 -7.89
C ASN A 247 18.87 -14.01 -7.78
N ILE A 248 18.39 -13.25 -6.80
CA ILE A 248 16.95 -12.99 -6.63
C ILE A 248 16.66 -11.50 -6.79
N TYR A 249 17.27 -10.64 -5.99
CA TYR A 249 16.97 -9.20 -6.03
C TYR A 249 17.40 -8.56 -7.36
N ARG A 250 18.67 -8.69 -7.77
CA ARG A 250 19.16 -8.12 -9.04
C ARG A 250 18.44 -8.70 -10.25
N LYS A 251 18.22 -10.01 -10.29
CA LYS A 251 17.42 -10.64 -11.36
C LYS A 251 15.98 -10.14 -11.39
N SER A 252 15.34 -9.91 -10.24
CA SER A 252 13.97 -9.35 -10.19
C SER A 252 13.88 -7.93 -10.74
N LEU A 253 14.99 -7.18 -10.69
CA LEU A 253 15.13 -5.85 -11.26
C LEU A 253 15.64 -5.86 -12.70
N GLY A 254 15.81 -7.03 -13.33
CA GLY A 254 16.32 -7.16 -14.69
C GLY A 254 17.84 -6.95 -14.82
N PHE A 255 18.58 -6.92 -13.71
CA PHE A 255 20.04 -6.84 -13.72
C PHE A 255 20.67 -8.24 -13.66
N SER A 256 21.78 -8.42 -14.38
CA SER A 256 22.62 -9.61 -14.22
C SER A 256 23.25 -9.66 -12.81
N PRO A 257 23.45 -10.87 -12.26
CA PRO A 257 24.38 -11.09 -11.15
C PRO A 257 25.75 -10.45 -11.49
N ARG A 258 26.39 -9.84 -10.51
CA ARG A 258 27.77 -9.35 -10.55
C ARG A 258 28.75 -10.50 -10.36
#